data_AF-A0A126QZ25-F1
#
_entry.id   AF-A0A126QZ25-F1
#
_cell.length_a   1.000
_cell.length_b   1.000
_cell.length_c   1.000
_cell.angle_alpha   90.00
_cell.angle_beta   90.00
_cell.angle_gamma   90.00
#
_symmetry.space_group_name_H-M   'P 1'
#
loop_
_entity.id
_entity.type
_entity.pdbx_description
1 polymer ?
#
loop_
_entity_poly.entity_id
_entity_poly.type
_entity_poly.pdbx_seq_one_letter_code
_entity_poly.pdbx_strand_id
1 'polypeptide(L)'
;MDGRLDIDSFEKAINGLNKNLSDVGLLFRANMPLLATDATQETKENCVDKMSDRISDLLDSFRESYSYYNGFYEKLKENVRNETIENPEEYEVFFSHANETFPKYIDELGQSIDSLCDIDVKTEKFNITMRELGSIIENFRFDFKRTLAIADLYQIQKESKEN
;
A
#
# COMPACT_ATOMS: atom_id res chain seq x y z
N MET A 1 15.70 -22.19 3.89
CA MET A 1 15.11 -20.85 4.05
C MET A 1 15.43 -20.39 5.46
N ASP A 2 15.81 -19.12 5.66
CA ASP A 2 15.99 -18.61 7.03
C ASP A 2 14.60 -18.28 7.60
N GLY A 3 14.27 -18.88 8.74
CA GLY A 3 12.95 -18.86 9.37
C GLY A 3 12.63 -17.55 10.09
N ARG A 4 13.44 -16.52 9.89
CA ARG A 4 13.35 -15.24 10.60
C ARG A 4 12.37 -14.32 9.91
N LEU A 5 11.65 -13.56 10.72
CA LEU A 5 10.76 -12.53 10.25
C LEU A 5 11.59 -11.35 9.70
N ASP A 6 11.31 -10.93 8.47
CA ASP A 6 12.03 -9.81 7.83
C ASP A 6 11.36 -8.47 8.16
N ILE A 7 11.40 -8.10 9.44
CA ILE A 7 10.79 -6.86 9.93
C ILE A 7 11.37 -5.62 9.24
N ASP A 8 12.66 -5.61 8.92
CA ASP A 8 13.30 -4.48 8.23
C ASP A 8 12.65 -4.19 6.87
N SER A 9 12.37 -5.24 6.08
CA SER A 9 11.67 -5.08 4.80
C SER A 9 10.22 -4.62 5.01
N PHE A 10 9.53 -5.14 6.03
CA PHE A 10 8.19 -4.68 6.37
C PHE A 10 8.15 -3.20 6.74
N GLU A 11 9.03 -2.75 7.65
CA GLU A 11 9.09 -1.35 8.08
C GLU A 11 9.42 -0.40 6.93
N LYS A 12 10.38 -0.77 6.07
CA LYS A 12 10.69 0.01 4.86
C LYS A 12 9.48 0.16 3.95
N ALA A 13 8.75 -0.93 3.73
CA ALA A 13 7.57 -0.92 2.89
C ALA A 13 6.46 -0.01 3.44
N ILE A 14 6.12 -0.15 4.73
CA ILE A 14 5.04 0.63 5.36
C ILE A 14 5.41 2.11 5.47
N ASN A 15 6.64 2.42 5.88
CA ASN A 15 7.10 3.81 5.95
C ASN A 15 7.16 4.47 4.56
N GLY A 16 7.62 3.73 3.55
CA GLY A 16 7.65 4.18 2.16
C GLY A 16 6.24 4.44 1.61
N LEU A 17 5.32 3.49 1.80
CA LEU A 17 3.91 3.65 1.40
C LEU A 17 3.27 4.88 2.05
N ASN A 18 3.38 5.02 3.37
CA ASN A 18 2.79 6.13 4.11
C ASN A 18 3.36 7.48 3.68
N LYS A 19 4.68 7.57 3.51
CA LYS A 19 5.33 8.79 3.03
C LYS A 19 4.82 9.16 1.63
N ASN A 20 4.82 8.20 0.71
CA ASN A 20 4.43 8.43 -0.67
C ASN A 20 2.95 8.82 -0.79
N LEU A 21 2.05 8.20 -0.01
CA LEU A 21 0.64 8.60 0.06
C LEU A 21 0.47 10.00 0.64
N SER A 22 1.24 10.36 1.68
CA SER A 22 1.25 11.71 2.23
C SER A 22 1.68 12.74 1.19
N ASP A 23 2.73 12.46 0.42
CA ASP A 23 3.25 13.35 -0.64
C ASP A 23 2.21 13.54 -1.75
N VAL A 24 1.54 12.47 -2.20
CA VAL A 24 0.40 12.56 -3.13
C VAL A 24 -0.72 13.41 -2.53
N GLY A 25 -1.11 13.16 -1.28
CA GLY A 25 -2.15 13.93 -0.60
C GLY A 25 -1.81 15.43 -0.45
N LEU A 26 -0.52 15.77 -0.29
CA LEU A 26 -0.06 17.16 -0.30
C LEU A 26 -0.16 17.79 -1.69
N LEU A 27 0.19 17.05 -2.75
CA LEU A 27 0.02 17.51 -4.13
C LEU A 27 -1.44 17.82 -4.44
N PHE A 28 -2.38 16.95 -4.07
CA PHE A 28 -3.80 17.20 -4.27
C PHE A 28 -4.24 18.45 -3.50
N ARG A 29 -3.97 18.52 -2.19
CA ARG A 29 -4.36 19.67 -1.35
C ARG A 29 -3.84 21.01 -1.87
N ALA A 30 -2.63 21.05 -2.43
CA ALA A 30 -2.06 22.27 -2.99
C ALA A 30 -2.73 22.74 -4.28
N ASN A 31 -3.35 21.85 -5.05
CA ASN A 31 -3.87 22.13 -6.38
C ASN A 31 -5.41 22.14 -6.47
N MET A 32 -6.11 21.45 -5.57
CA MET A 32 -7.58 21.43 -5.52
C MET A 32 -8.24 22.83 -5.51
N PRO A 33 -7.70 23.86 -4.81
CA PRO A 33 -8.28 25.20 -4.88
C PRO A 33 -8.35 25.77 -6.29
N LEU A 34 -7.30 25.55 -7.10
CA LEU A 34 -7.27 26.02 -8.49
C LEU A 34 -8.34 25.30 -9.34
N LEU A 35 -8.49 23.99 -9.12
CA LEU A 35 -9.48 23.17 -9.83
C LEU A 35 -10.92 23.59 -9.50
N ALA A 36 -11.16 24.09 -8.28
CA ALA A 36 -12.45 24.57 -7.81
C ALA A 36 -12.80 26.03 -8.22
N THR A 37 -11.86 26.78 -8.82
CA THR A 37 -12.11 28.17 -9.25
C THR A 37 -12.78 28.28 -10.63
N ASP A 38 -13.19 29.50 -11.03
CA ASP A 38 -13.65 29.83 -12.39
C ASP A 38 -12.49 29.97 -13.41
N ALA A 39 -11.32 29.38 -13.14
CA ALA A 39 -10.20 29.34 -14.09
C ALA A 39 -10.61 28.67 -15.40
N THR A 40 -9.94 29.04 -16.50
CA THR A 40 -10.21 28.44 -17.82
C THR A 40 -9.93 26.95 -17.81
N GLN A 41 -10.64 26.19 -18.66
CA GLN A 41 -10.43 24.75 -18.83
C GLN A 41 -8.95 24.41 -19.08
N GLU A 42 -8.30 25.16 -19.98
CA GLU A 42 -6.87 25.02 -20.29
C GLU A 42 -5.97 25.20 -19.04
N THR A 43 -6.30 26.14 -18.16
CA THR A 43 -5.53 26.34 -16.91
C THR A 43 -5.68 25.16 -15.97
N LYS A 44 -6.90 24.61 -15.86
CA LYS A 44 -7.19 23.44 -15.01
C LYS A 44 -6.54 22.18 -15.56
N GLU A 45 -6.58 21.97 -16.87
CA GLU A 45 -5.90 20.85 -17.56
C GLU A 45 -4.39 20.91 -17.36
N ASN A 46 -3.77 22.08 -17.56
CA ASN A 46 -2.35 22.29 -17.27
C ASN A 46 -1.98 22.04 -15.80
N CYS A 47 -2.91 22.29 -14.86
CA CYS A 47 -2.71 21.99 -13.45
C CYS A 47 -2.70 20.48 -13.21
N VAL A 48 -3.70 19.75 -13.70
CA VAL A 48 -3.75 18.29 -13.50
C VAL A 48 -2.63 17.56 -14.23
N ASP A 49 -2.17 18.05 -15.39
CA ASP A 49 -1.00 17.49 -16.07
C ASP A 49 0.27 17.63 -15.25
N LYS A 50 0.49 18.79 -14.60
CA LYS A 50 1.62 19.00 -13.69
C LYS A 50 1.51 18.15 -12.43
N MET A 51 0.30 17.94 -11.91
CA MET A 51 0.07 16.99 -10.83
C MET A 51 0.45 15.57 -11.26
N SER A 52 0.05 15.18 -12.47
CA SER A 52 0.35 13.87 -13.05
C SER A 52 1.85 13.66 -13.21
N ASP A 53 2.59 14.66 -13.68
CA ASP A 53 4.06 14.59 -13.77
C ASP A 53 4.69 14.30 -12.41
N ARG A 54 4.31 15.08 -11.38
CA ARG A 54 4.85 14.90 -10.04
C ARG A 54 4.48 13.56 -9.42
N ILE A 55 3.29 13.04 -9.71
CA ILE A 55 2.89 11.71 -9.23
C ILE A 55 3.65 10.63 -10.01
N SER A 56 3.87 10.81 -11.31
CA SER A 56 4.70 9.93 -12.13
C SER A 56 6.11 9.78 -11.54
N ASP A 57 6.71 10.89 -11.08
CA ASP A 57 8.02 10.88 -10.43
C ASP A 57 8.04 10.07 -9.11
N LEU A 58 6.88 9.92 -8.45
CA LEU A 58 6.74 9.13 -7.22
C LEU A 58 6.47 7.65 -7.47
N LEU A 59 6.03 7.26 -8.68
CA LEU A 59 5.63 5.88 -8.97
C LEU A 59 6.77 4.87 -8.73
N ASP A 60 8.01 5.23 -9.04
CA ASP A 60 9.17 4.36 -8.79
C ASP A 60 9.38 4.12 -7.29
N SER A 61 9.15 5.12 -6.44
CA SER A 61 9.24 4.95 -4.99
C SER A 61 8.10 4.09 -4.44
N PHE A 62 6.89 4.21 -5.00
CA PHE A 62 5.78 3.29 -4.68
C PHE A 62 6.14 1.85 -5.06
N ARG A 63 6.69 1.61 -6.26
CA ARG A 63 7.11 0.28 -6.72
C ARG A 63 8.23 -0.29 -5.85
N GLU A 64 9.20 0.52 -5.46
CA GLU A 64 10.28 0.11 -4.55
C GLU A 64 9.72 -0.30 -3.18
N SER A 65 8.85 0.53 -2.61
CA SER A 65 8.17 0.23 -1.33
C SER A 65 7.38 -1.07 -1.42
N TYR A 66 6.68 -1.29 -2.54
CA TYR A 66 5.93 -2.52 -2.78
C TYR A 66 6.85 -3.74 -2.94
N SER A 67 8.00 -3.59 -3.59
CA SER A 67 8.99 -4.66 -3.73
C SER A 67 9.47 -5.16 -2.35
N TYR A 68 9.72 -4.25 -1.41
CA TYR A 68 10.03 -4.61 -0.02
C TYR A 68 8.89 -5.39 0.64
N TYR A 69 7.64 -4.95 0.46
CA TYR A 69 6.48 -5.64 1.02
C TYR A 69 6.32 -7.05 0.44
N ASN A 70 6.42 -7.17 -0.88
CA ASN A 70 6.27 -8.45 -1.57
C ASN A 70 7.37 -9.44 -1.14
N GLY A 71 8.62 -8.98 -1.00
CA GLY A 71 9.70 -9.80 -0.46
C GLY A 71 9.42 -10.29 0.97
N PHE A 72 8.96 -9.39 1.84
CA PHE A 72 8.53 -9.72 3.20
C PHE A 72 7.38 -10.75 3.19
N TYR A 73 6.33 -10.50 2.42
CA TYR A 73 5.15 -11.36 2.33
C TYR A 73 5.48 -12.76 1.83
N GLU A 74 6.28 -12.88 0.77
CA GLU A 74 6.68 -14.18 0.22
C GLU A 74 7.48 -14.99 1.25
N LYS A 75 8.40 -14.33 1.98
CA LYS A 75 9.16 -14.97 3.06
C LYS A 75 8.27 -15.41 4.23
N LEU A 76 7.36 -14.54 4.67
CA LEU A 76 6.38 -14.80 5.72
C LEU A 76 5.52 -16.03 5.37
N LYS A 77 4.96 -16.04 4.15
CA LYS A 77 4.12 -17.11 3.62
C LYS A 77 4.86 -18.45 3.59
N GLU A 78 6.08 -18.48 3.07
CA GLU A 78 6.86 -19.71 3.00
C GLU A 78 7.27 -20.22 4.38
N ASN A 79 7.62 -19.33 5.32
CA ASN A 79 7.97 -19.73 6.69
C ASN A 79 6.80 -20.36 7.44
N VAL A 80 5.59 -19.79 7.32
CA VAL A 80 4.37 -20.38 7.91
C VAL A 80 4.01 -21.69 7.21
N ARG A 81 4.00 -21.72 5.87
CA ARG A 81 3.61 -22.92 5.11
C ARG A 81 4.54 -24.11 5.35
N ASN A 82 5.84 -23.87 5.44
CA ASN A 82 6.84 -24.92 5.60
C ASN A 82 7.16 -25.20 7.08
N GLU A 83 6.49 -24.50 8.01
CA GLU A 83 6.71 -24.62 9.45
C GLU A 83 8.18 -24.39 9.87
N THR A 84 8.88 -23.49 9.17
CA THR A 84 10.31 -23.22 9.39
C THR A 84 10.57 -22.04 10.32
N ILE A 85 9.56 -21.57 11.06
CA ILE A 85 9.65 -20.40 11.94
C ILE A 85 10.69 -20.63 13.03
N GLU A 86 11.68 -19.73 13.09
CA GLU A 86 12.76 -19.79 14.09
C GLU A 86 12.36 -19.16 15.44
N ASN A 87 11.60 -18.06 15.40
CA ASN A 87 11.12 -17.36 16.60
C ASN A 87 9.59 -17.18 16.56
N PRO A 88 8.81 -18.10 17.17
CA PRO A 88 7.35 -18.02 17.20
C PRO A 88 6.81 -16.74 17.87
N GLU A 89 7.47 -16.25 18.93
CA GLU A 89 6.99 -15.07 19.68
C GLU A 89 6.97 -13.81 18.81
N GLU A 90 7.98 -13.62 17.95
CA GLU A 90 8.02 -12.49 16.99
C GLU A 90 6.87 -12.55 15.98
N TYR A 91 6.55 -13.74 15.49
CA TYR A 91 5.44 -13.96 14.56
C TYR A 91 4.11 -13.70 15.24
N GLU A 92 3.94 -14.12 16.49
CA GLU A 92 2.73 -13.87 17.28
C GLU A 92 2.49 -12.37 17.50
N VAL A 93 3.53 -11.64 17.89
CA VAL A 93 3.45 -10.17 18.06
C VAL A 93 3.09 -9.50 16.73
N PHE A 94 3.75 -9.90 15.63
CA PHE A 94 3.47 -9.36 14.32
C PHE A 94 2.02 -9.63 13.87
N PHE A 95 1.55 -10.88 13.97
CA PHE A 95 0.20 -11.25 13.54
C PHE A 95 -0.88 -10.62 14.42
N SER A 96 -0.66 -10.50 15.72
CA SER A 96 -1.56 -9.75 16.61
C SER A 96 -1.68 -8.30 16.13
N HIS A 97 -0.55 -7.65 15.84
CA HIS A 97 -0.54 -6.28 15.32
C HIS A 97 -1.24 -6.17 13.96
N ALA A 98 -0.96 -7.09 13.03
CA ALA A 98 -1.57 -7.10 11.71
C ALA A 98 -3.09 -7.26 11.78
N ASN A 99 -3.58 -8.19 12.61
CA ASN A 99 -5.02 -8.42 12.81
C ASN A 99 -5.74 -7.18 13.35
N GLU A 100 -5.09 -6.37 14.18
CA GLU A 100 -5.67 -5.14 14.72
C GLU A 100 -5.64 -3.96 13.74
N THR A 101 -4.59 -3.87 12.91
CA THR A 101 -4.29 -2.66 12.14
C THR A 101 -4.61 -2.76 10.66
N PHE A 102 -4.34 -3.90 10.02
CA PHE A 102 -4.48 -4.04 8.57
C PHE A 102 -5.92 -3.88 8.08
N PRO A 103 -6.98 -4.33 8.78
CA PRO A 103 -8.35 -4.10 8.32
C PRO A 103 -8.66 -2.62 8.10
N LYS A 104 -8.26 -1.75 9.04
CA LYS A 104 -8.45 -0.30 8.92
C LYS A 104 -7.63 0.26 7.75
N TYR A 105 -6.38 -0.18 7.64
CA TYR A 105 -5.49 0.29 6.61
C TYR A 105 -5.95 -0.13 5.20
N ILE A 106 -6.49 -1.34 5.05
CA ILE A 106 -7.12 -1.83 3.81
C ILE A 106 -8.30 -0.94 3.38
N ASP A 107 -9.11 -0.49 4.32
CA ASP A 107 -10.24 0.39 4.05
C ASP A 107 -9.76 1.79 3.65
N GLU A 108 -8.77 2.34 4.37
CA GLU A 108 -8.15 3.65 4.06
C GLU A 108 -7.47 3.67 2.68
N LEU A 109 -6.79 2.58 2.30
CA LEU A 109 -6.22 2.44 0.95
C LEU A 109 -7.31 2.39 -0.13
N GLY A 110 -8.43 1.71 0.14
CA GLY A 110 -9.59 1.69 -0.76
C GLY A 110 -10.16 3.10 -0.99
N GLN A 111 -10.38 3.85 0.10
CA GLN A 111 -10.83 5.24 0.03
C GLN A 111 -9.85 6.15 -0.70
N SER A 112 -8.54 5.89 -0.57
CA SER A 112 -7.51 6.61 -1.30
C SER A 112 -7.65 6.40 -2.81
N ILE A 113 -7.87 5.17 -3.27
CA ILE A 113 -8.09 4.85 -4.69
C ILE A 113 -9.35 5.57 -5.23
N ASP A 114 -10.45 5.52 -4.48
CA ASP A 114 -11.70 6.18 -4.86
C ASP A 114 -11.49 7.70 -5.00
N SER A 115 -10.78 8.31 -4.05
CA SER A 115 -10.48 9.74 -4.03
C SER A 115 -9.60 10.19 -5.19
N LEU A 116 -8.63 9.36 -5.64
CA LEU A 116 -7.80 9.67 -6.82
C LEU A 116 -8.65 9.79 -8.11
N CYS A 117 -9.81 9.14 -8.13
CA CYS A 117 -10.71 9.12 -9.28
C CYS A 117 -11.80 10.21 -9.23
N ASP A 118 -11.91 10.99 -8.16
CA ASP A 118 -13.04 11.92 -7.91
C ASP A 118 -12.78 13.38 -8.32
N ILE A 119 -11.80 13.62 -9.22
CA ILE A 119 -11.53 14.96 -9.77
C ILE A 119 -12.32 15.18 -11.06
N ASP A 120 -13.11 16.26 -11.17
CA ASP A 120 -13.91 16.55 -12.37
C ASP A 120 -13.08 16.82 -13.63
N VAL A 121 -11.96 17.56 -13.50
CA VAL A 121 -11.07 17.87 -14.62
C VAL A 121 -10.03 16.77 -14.78
N LYS A 122 -10.09 16.04 -15.90
CA LYS A 122 -9.16 14.94 -16.18
C LYS A 122 -8.61 15.04 -17.60
N THR A 123 -7.30 14.98 -17.72
CA THR A 123 -6.62 14.74 -19.00
C THR A 123 -6.37 13.25 -19.18
N GLU A 124 -6.06 12.82 -20.40
CA GLU A 124 -5.66 11.43 -20.67
C GLU A 124 -4.44 11.04 -19.84
N LYS A 125 -3.44 11.93 -19.77
CA LYS A 125 -2.24 11.76 -18.95
C LYS A 125 -2.56 11.53 -17.48
N PHE A 126 -3.42 12.37 -16.90
CA PHE A 126 -3.86 12.22 -15.50
C PHE A 126 -4.54 10.86 -15.27
N ASN A 127 -5.45 10.47 -16.15
CA ASN A 127 -6.13 9.17 -16.03
C ASN A 127 -5.16 7.98 -16.08
N ILE A 128 -4.16 8.02 -16.97
CA ILE A 128 -3.15 6.96 -17.07
C ILE A 128 -2.32 6.88 -15.78
N THR A 129 -1.80 8.02 -15.31
CA THR A 129 -0.98 8.07 -14.10
C THR A 129 -1.77 7.64 -12.85
N MET A 130 -3.03 8.08 -12.70
CA MET A 130 -3.83 7.72 -11.52
C MET A 130 -4.23 6.25 -11.55
N ARG A 131 -4.50 5.67 -12.73
CA ARG A 131 -4.76 4.24 -12.85
C ARG A 131 -3.56 3.41 -12.42
N GLU A 132 -2.36 3.83 -12.81
CA GLU A 132 -1.13 3.16 -12.43
C GLU A 132 -0.87 3.27 -10.92
N LEU A 133 -1.00 4.46 -10.34
CA LEU A 133 -0.91 4.65 -8.88
C LEU A 133 -1.95 3.78 -8.15
N GLY A 134 -3.20 3.81 -8.58
CA GLY A 134 -4.28 3.01 -8.02
C GLY A 134 -4.00 1.51 -8.08
N SER A 135 -3.40 1.01 -9.17
CA SER A 135 -2.98 -0.38 -9.29
C SER A 135 -1.90 -0.76 -8.27
N ILE A 136 -0.94 0.13 -7.99
CA ILE A 136 0.10 -0.16 -7.00
C ILE A 136 -0.49 -0.18 -5.59
N ILE A 137 -1.36 0.78 -5.27
CA ILE A 137 -2.06 0.84 -3.98
C ILE A 137 -2.94 -0.40 -3.77
N GLU A 138 -3.65 -0.84 -4.82
CA GLU A 138 -4.49 -2.04 -4.74
C GLU A 138 -3.65 -3.31 -4.51
N ASN A 139 -2.43 -3.39 -5.04
CA ASN A 139 -1.54 -4.51 -4.77
C ASN A 139 -1.16 -4.58 -3.27
N PHE A 140 -0.80 -3.44 -2.64
CA PHE A 140 -0.60 -3.40 -1.19
C PHE A 140 -1.84 -3.86 -0.43
N ARG A 141 -3.00 -3.32 -0.80
CA ARG A 141 -4.29 -3.65 -0.18
C ARG A 141 -4.60 -5.14 -0.30
N PHE A 142 -4.30 -5.75 -1.44
CA PHE A 142 -4.49 -7.18 -1.67
C PHE A 142 -3.53 -8.02 -0.82
N ASP A 143 -2.25 -7.68 -0.77
CA ASP A 143 -1.30 -8.47 0.02
C ASP A 143 -1.46 -8.27 1.53
N PHE A 144 -2.00 -7.14 2.01
CA PHE A 144 -2.42 -7.01 3.41
C PHE A 144 -3.53 -8.01 3.77
N LYS A 145 -4.54 -8.18 2.89
CA LYS A 145 -5.57 -9.22 3.07
C LYS A 145 -4.97 -10.61 3.10
N ARG A 146 -3.96 -10.87 2.25
CA ARG A 146 -3.27 -12.16 2.22
C ARG A 146 -2.41 -12.40 3.45
N THR A 147 -1.80 -11.36 4.02
CA THR A 147 -1.08 -11.47 5.29
C THR A 147 -2.01 -11.86 6.43
N LEU A 148 -3.24 -11.32 6.48
CA LEU A 148 -4.26 -11.75 7.44
C LEU A 148 -4.62 -13.24 7.26
N ALA A 149 -4.78 -13.71 6.02
CA ALA A 149 -5.01 -15.14 5.76
C ALA A 149 -3.84 -16.04 6.19
N ILE A 150 -2.60 -15.55 6.12
CA ILE A 150 -1.42 -16.25 6.64
C ILE A 150 -1.42 -16.28 8.17
N ALA A 151 -1.87 -15.20 8.82
CA ALA A 151 -2.05 -15.17 10.27
C ALA A 151 -3.06 -16.23 10.74
N ASP A 152 -4.20 -16.35 10.06
CA ASP A 152 -5.22 -17.36 10.35
C ASP A 152 -4.66 -18.78 10.19
N LEU A 153 -3.92 -19.05 9.11
CA LEU A 153 -3.28 -20.33 8.88
C LEU A 153 -2.29 -20.68 10.00
N TYR A 154 -1.47 -19.71 10.40
CA TYR A 154 -0.50 -19.88 11.48
C TYR A 154 -1.19 -20.26 12.80
N GLN A 155 -2.29 -19.59 13.14
CA GLN A 155 -3.06 -19.88 14.34
C GLN A 155 -3.63 -21.31 14.34
N ILE A 156 -4.21 -21.74 13.21
CA ILE A 156 -4.75 -23.11 13.06
C ILE A 156 -3.64 -24.16 13.22
N GLN A 157 -2.47 -23.94 12.62
CA GLN A 157 -1.33 -24.86 12.74
C GLN A 157 -0.83 -24.97 14.18
N LYS A 158 -0.81 -23.86 14.93
CA LYS A 158 -0.43 -23.83 16.33
C LYS A 158 -1.41 -24.62 17.20
N GLU A 159 -2.70 -24.34 17.09
CA GLU A 159 -3.76 -25.04 17.85
C GLU A 159 -3.79 -26.55 17.56
N SER A 160 -3.44 -26.95 16.34
CA SER A 160 -3.37 -28.37 15.95
C SER A 160 -2.19 -29.12 16.57
N LYS A 161 -1.15 -28.42 17.05
CA LYS A 161 0.01 -29.02 17.71
C LYS A 161 -0.14 -29.08 19.23
N GLU A 162 -1.03 -28.27 19.79
CA GLU A 162 -1.31 -28.19 21.23
C GLU A 162 -2.40 -29.19 21.68
N ASN A 163 -3.14 -29.79 20.74
CA ASN A 163 -4.16 -30.83 20.97
C ASN A 163 -3.70 -32.23 20.57
#